data_AF-A0A974YDF7-F1
#
_entry.id   AF-A0A974YDF7-F1
#
_cell.length_a   1.000
_cell.length_b   1.000
_cell.length_c   1.000
_cell.angle_alpha   90.00
_cell.angle_beta   90.00
_cell.angle_gamma   90.00
#
_symmetry.space_group_name_H-M   'P 1'
#
loop_
_entity.id
_entity.type
_entity.pdbx_description
1 polymer ?
#
loop_
_entity_poly.entity_id
_entity_poly.type
_entity_poly.pdbx_seq_one_letter_code
_entity_poly.pdbx_strand_id
1 'polypeptide(L)'
;MKIFRLVSGTAAALALVTGLAAAQPAAARDRLSPGAAVALGALGGLAVGAAVGAAVAQPQPPVVYRAPPPPPPPVYVEERRPVYYERPVREVYVERCFTERYREWVPGWGWEHRSRRVCR
;
A
#
# COMPACT_ATOMS: atom_id res chain seq x y z
N MET A 1 4.23 29.58 19.27
CA MET A 1 4.86 29.40 20.60
C MET A 1 6.07 28.43 20.63
N LYS A 2 6.39 27.67 19.56
CA LYS A 2 7.58 26.79 19.51
C LYS A 2 8.91 27.54 19.32
N ILE A 3 8.89 28.64 18.56
CA ILE A 3 10.08 29.44 18.24
C ILE A 3 10.66 30.11 19.49
N PHE A 4 9.81 30.63 20.39
CA PHE A 4 10.25 31.22 21.66
C PHE A 4 10.91 30.21 22.60
N ARG A 5 10.52 28.92 22.57
CA ARG A 5 11.16 27.86 23.38
C ARG A 5 12.57 27.53 22.88
N LEU A 6 12.76 27.50 21.56
CA LEU A 6 14.06 27.24 20.92
C LEU A 6 15.08 28.34 21.24
N VAL A 7 14.66 29.61 21.18
CA VAL A 7 15.52 30.76 21.51
C VAL A 7 15.91 30.76 23.00
N SER A 8 15.02 30.35 23.90
CA SER A 8 15.36 30.24 25.34
C SER A 8 16.35 29.11 25.63
N GLY A 9 16.27 27.99 24.89
CA GLY A 9 17.14 26.84 25.07
C GLY A 9 18.57 27.10 24.60
N THR A 10 18.74 27.77 23.47
CA THR A 10 20.09 28.14 22.98
C THR A 10 20.75 29.20 23.86
N ALA A 11 19.98 30.17 24.36
CA ALA A 11 20.48 31.17 25.30
C ALA A 11 20.94 30.54 26.63
N ALA A 12 20.16 29.59 27.18
CA ALA A 12 20.54 28.86 28.40
C ALA A 12 21.79 27.99 28.20
N ALA A 13 21.91 27.32 27.05
CA ALA A 13 23.09 26.52 26.73
C ALA A 13 24.35 27.38 26.56
N LEU A 14 24.26 28.53 25.88
CA LEU A 14 25.35 29.49 25.74
C LEU A 14 25.77 30.10 27.09
N ALA A 15 24.81 30.43 27.96
CA ALA A 15 25.09 30.92 29.31
C ALA A 15 25.81 29.87 30.18
N LEU A 16 25.43 28.59 30.08
CA LEU A 16 26.13 27.49 30.75
C LEU A 16 27.58 27.35 30.25
N VAL A 17 27.79 27.30 28.94
CA VAL A 17 29.13 27.13 28.35
C VAL A 17 30.04 28.31 28.66
N THR A 18 29.54 29.54 28.59
CA THR A 18 30.30 30.74 28.96
C THR A 18 30.56 30.84 30.47
N GLY A 19 29.62 30.40 31.31
CA GLY A 19 29.80 30.32 32.76
C GLY A 19 30.87 29.31 33.17
N LEU A 20 30.96 28.15 32.51
CA LEU A 20 32.04 27.17 32.74
C LEU A 20 33.39 27.65 32.21
N ALA A 21 33.43 28.42 31.12
CA ALA A 21 34.67 28.97 30.57
C ALA A 21 35.24 30.12 31.43
N ALA A 22 34.39 30.88 32.13
CA ALA A 22 34.79 31.94 33.05
C ALA A 22 35.15 31.42 34.46
N ALA A 23 34.86 30.15 34.77
CA ALA A 23 35.25 29.53 36.03
C ALA A 23 36.76 29.26 36.03
N GLN A 24 37.56 30.27 36.41
CA GLN A 24 38.98 30.12 36.66
C GLN A 24 39.16 29.07 37.79
N PRO A 25 39.76 27.88 37.53
CA PRO A 25 39.92 26.86 38.55
C PRO A 25 40.96 27.25 39.62
N ALA A 26 41.67 28.36 39.41
CA ALA A 26 42.76 28.82 40.25
C ALA A 26 42.32 29.60 41.49
N ALA A 27 41.17 30.28 41.48
CA ALA A 27 40.74 31.11 42.63
C ALA A 27 40.19 30.30 43.82
N ALA A 28 39.92 29.00 43.63
CA ALA A 28 39.39 28.12 44.68
C ALA A 28 40.46 27.29 45.40
N ARG A 29 41.71 27.24 44.91
CA ARG A 29 42.74 26.33 45.45
C ARG A 29 43.31 26.80 46.80
N ASP A 30 43.24 28.09 47.12
CA ASP A 30 43.89 28.64 48.32
C ASP A 30 42.98 28.65 49.56
N ARG A 31 41.67 28.33 49.44
CA ARG A 31 40.72 28.42 50.56
C ARG A 31 39.82 27.20 50.76
N LEU A 32 39.88 26.20 49.89
CA LEU A 32 39.05 24.99 50.02
C LEU A 32 39.88 23.80 50.50
N SER A 33 39.43 23.17 51.58
CA SER A 33 40.03 21.90 52.02
C SER A 33 39.79 20.80 50.96
N PRO A 34 40.66 19.79 50.87
CA PRO A 34 40.50 18.69 49.91
C PRO A 34 39.13 18.00 50.00
N GLY A 35 38.60 17.84 51.22
CA GLY A 35 37.27 17.27 51.45
C GLY A 35 36.13 18.14 50.93
N ALA A 36 36.24 19.47 51.07
CA ALA A 36 35.26 20.41 50.52
C ALA A 36 35.26 20.38 48.98
N ALA A 37 36.44 20.24 48.36
CA ALA A 37 36.55 20.15 46.90
C ALA A 37 35.91 18.86 46.36
N VAL A 38 36.12 17.73 47.05
CA VAL A 38 35.47 16.45 46.71
C VAL A 38 33.96 16.54 46.91
N ALA A 39 33.50 17.16 48.00
CA ALA A 39 32.07 17.33 48.25
C ALA A 39 31.39 18.19 47.17
N LEU A 40 31.99 19.32 46.79
CA LEU A 40 31.48 20.16 45.71
C LEU A 40 31.52 19.45 44.35
N GLY A 41 32.57 18.67 44.07
CA GLY A 41 32.65 17.86 42.86
C GLY A 41 31.56 16.79 42.79
N ALA A 42 31.32 16.09 43.90
CA ALA A 42 30.28 15.06 43.98
C ALA A 42 28.87 15.65 43.84
N LEU A 43 28.59 16.75 44.55
CA LEU A 43 27.30 17.44 44.49
C LEU A 43 27.05 18.08 43.12
N GLY A 44 28.05 18.75 42.55
CA GLY A 44 27.98 19.33 41.22
C GLY A 44 27.81 18.26 40.14
N GLY A 45 28.56 17.16 40.22
CA GLY A 45 28.45 16.02 39.32
C GLY A 45 27.08 15.35 39.37
N LEU A 46 26.53 15.14 40.56
CA LEU A 46 25.17 14.60 40.73
C LEU A 46 24.11 15.56 40.19
N ALA A 47 24.22 16.87 40.45
CA ALA A 47 23.27 17.85 39.96
C ALA A 47 23.24 17.90 38.41
N VAL A 48 24.42 17.94 37.78
CA VAL A 48 24.53 17.93 36.31
C VAL A 48 24.06 16.59 35.75
N GLY A 49 24.47 15.47 36.35
CA GLY A 49 24.08 14.13 35.92
C GLY A 49 22.57 13.90 36.02
N ALA A 50 21.93 14.35 37.09
CA ALA A 50 20.48 14.27 37.28
C ALA A 50 19.72 15.13 36.25
N ALA A 51 20.20 16.34 35.96
CA ALA A 51 19.59 17.21 34.96
C ALA A 51 19.64 16.60 33.55
N VAL A 52 20.80 16.05 33.15
CA VAL A 52 20.95 15.37 31.86
C VAL A 52 20.13 14.08 31.82
N GLY A 53 20.17 13.28 32.89
CA GLY A 53 19.39 12.05 33.01
C GLY A 53 17.89 12.32 32.88
N ALA A 54 17.37 13.36 33.54
CA ALA A 54 15.97 13.76 33.45
C ALA A 54 15.57 14.24 32.04
N ALA A 55 16.50 14.87 31.31
CA ALA A 55 16.27 15.30 29.93
C ALA A 55 16.25 14.11 28.95
N VAL A 56 17.08 13.08 29.17
CA VAL A 56 17.12 11.88 28.33
C VAL A 56 15.98 10.91 28.67
N ALA A 57 15.59 10.83 29.94
CA ALA A 57 14.50 9.97 30.42
C ALA A 57 13.10 10.46 30.03
N GLN A 58 13.00 11.49 29.18
CA GLN A 58 11.71 11.96 28.70
C GLN A 58 11.04 10.84 27.87
N PRO A 59 9.76 10.52 28.15
CA PRO A 59 9.05 9.52 27.37
C PRO A 59 8.95 9.98 25.91
N GLN A 60 9.45 9.14 25.00
CA GLN A 60 9.33 9.39 23.57
C GLN A 60 7.85 9.28 23.16
N PRO A 61 7.32 10.19 22.33
CA PRO A 61 5.95 10.07 21.83
C PRO A 61 5.78 8.74 21.08
N PRO A 62 4.60 8.11 21.19
CA PRO A 62 4.34 6.86 20.50
C PRO A 62 4.49 7.05 18.99
N VAL A 63 5.17 6.13 18.33
CA VAL A 63 5.26 6.09 16.87
C VAL A 63 3.91 5.64 16.33
N VAL A 64 3.19 6.55 15.68
CA VAL A 64 1.92 6.22 15.02
C VAL A 64 2.22 5.78 13.60
N TYR A 65 2.19 4.47 13.37
CA TYR A 65 2.18 3.92 12.02
C TYR A 65 0.80 4.11 11.41
N ARG A 66 0.73 4.91 10.33
CA ARG A 66 -0.46 4.94 9.48
C ARG A 66 -0.35 3.83 8.46
N ALA A 67 -1.41 3.06 8.30
CA ALA A 67 -1.51 2.16 7.17
C ALA A 67 -1.37 2.95 5.86
N PRO A 68 -0.65 2.43 4.85
CA PRO A 68 -0.65 3.01 3.52
C PRO A 68 -2.10 3.13 2.99
N PRO A 69 -2.39 4.14 2.15
CA PRO A 69 -3.69 4.24 1.51
C PRO A 69 -3.98 2.97 0.67
N PRO A 70 -5.26 2.57 0.54
CA PRO A 70 -5.62 1.45 -0.32
C PRO A 70 -5.23 1.74 -1.78
N PRO A 71 -4.90 0.70 -2.56
CA PRO A 71 -4.57 0.87 -3.98
C PRO A 71 -5.77 1.48 -4.74
N PRO A 72 -5.51 2.28 -5.80
CA PRO A 72 -6.58 2.81 -6.63
C PRO A 72 -7.39 1.65 -7.25
N PRO A 73 -8.70 1.84 -7.48
CA PRO A 73 -9.52 0.83 -8.15
C PRO A 73 -8.99 0.58 -9.57
N PRO A 74 -9.11 -0.65 -10.09
CA PRO A 74 -8.73 -0.94 -11.46
C PRO A 74 -9.58 -0.11 -12.43
N VAL A 75 -8.91 0.55 -13.39
CA VAL A 75 -9.58 1.20 -14.51
C VAL A 75 -9.77 0.15 -15.59
N TYR A 76 -11.01 -0.27 -15.79
CA TYR A 76 -11.37 -1.15 -16.90
C TYR A 76 -11.49 -0.30 -18.17
N VAL A 77 -10.61 -0.55 -19.14
CA VAL A 77 -10.74 0.01 -20.49
C VAL A 77 -11.53 -1.00 -21.32
N GLU A 78 -12.68 -0.58 -21.84
CA GLU A 78 -13.44 -1.38 -22.82
C GLU A 78 -12.61 -1.50 -24.10
N GLU A 79 -12.02 -2.67 -24.31
CA GLU A 79 -11.29 -2.96 -25.54
C GLU A 79 -12.28 -3.07 -26.70
N ARG A 80 -12.05 -2.28 -27.75
CA ARG A 80 -12.95 -2.18 -28.90
C ARG A 80 -13.10 -3.57 -29.54
N ARG A 81 -14.31 -4.14 -29.45
CA ARG A 81 -14.59 -5.48 -29.99
C ARG A 81 -14.20 -5.56 -31.48
N PRO A 82 -13.56 -6.66 -31.92
CA PRO A 82 -13.25 -6.85 -33.33
C PRO A 82 -14.55 -6.92 -34.15
N VAL A 83 -14.58 -6.21 -35.28
CA VAL A 83 -15.67 -6.29 -36.25
C VAL A 83 -15.47 -7.54 -37.09
N TYR A 84 -16.36 -8.53 -36.94
CA TYR A 84 -16.38 -9.72 -37.78
C TYR A 84 -17.22 -9.45 -39.03
N TYR A 85 -16.63 -9.68 -40.20
CA TYR A 85 -17.37 -9.68 -41.46
C TYR A 85 -17.90 -11.09 -41.73
N GLU A 86 -19.21 -11.23 -41.90
CA GLU A 86 -19.80 -12.49 -42.32
C GLU A 86 -19.40 -12.80 -43.76
N ARG A 87 -18.83 -13.99 -43.97
CA ARG A 87 -18.53 -14.47 -45.32
C ARG A 87 -19.86 -14.78 -46.02
N PRO A 88 -20.09 -14.31 -47.26
CA PRO A 88 -21.30 -14.65 -47.98
C PRO A 88 -21.39 -16.16 -48.19
N VAL A 89 -22.49 -16.75 -47.72
CA VAL A 89 -22.80 -18.17 -47.88
C VAL A 89 -23.12 -18.41 -49.36
N ARG A 90 -22.41 -19.34 -50.00
CA ARG A 90 -22.78 -19.80 -51.34
C ARG A 90 -23.95 -20.76 -51.20
N GLU A 91 -25.09 -20.41 -51.76
CA GLU A 91 -26.24 -21.31 -51.84
C GLU A 91 -25.88 -22.48 -52.78
N VAL A 92 -25.72 -23.67 -52.21
CA VAL A 92 -25.53 -24.90 -52.96
C VAL A 92 -26.89 -25.55 -53.11
N TYR A 93 -27.41 -25.63 -54.34
CA TYR A 93 -28.62 -26.38 -54.64
C TYR A 93 -28.32 -27.87 -54.53
N VAL A 94 -28.85 -28.51 -53.49
CA VAL A 94 -28.79 -29.95 -53.31
C VAL A 94 -30.15 -30.53 -53.65
N GLU A 95 -30.23 -31.29 -54.74
CA GLU A 95 -31.43 -32.06 -55.08
C GLU A 95 -31.69 -33.08 -53.96
N ARG A 96 -32.87 -33.00 -53.34
CA ARG A 96 -33.28 -33.89 -52.26
C ARG A 96 -34.21 -34.94 -52.81
N CYS A 97 -33.67 -36.15 -52.96
CA CYS A 97 -34.45 -37.32 -53.33
C CYS A 97 -35.02 -38.02 -52.10
N PHE A 98 -36.31 -38.35 -52.13
CA PHE A 98 -36.96 -39.20 -51.12
C PHE A 98 -37.77 -40.30 -51.78
N THR A 99 -37.96 -41.39 -51.03
CA THR A 99 -38.78 -42.53 -51.48
C THR A 99 -40.20 -42.34 -50.99
N GLU A 100 -41.12 -42.12 -51.91
CA GLU A 100 -42.55 -42.03 -51.64
C GLU A 100 -43.16 -43.44 -51.72
N ARG A 101 -43.86 -43.86 -50.66
CA ARG A 101 -44.62 -45.10 -50.64
C ARG A 101 -46.10 -44.77 -50.85
N TYR A 102 -46.74 -45.44 -51.80
CA TYR A 102 -48.16 -45.23 -52.10
C TYR A 102 -48.86 -46.58 -52.31
N ARG A 103 -50.19 -46.55 -52.33
CA ARG A 103 -51.01 -47.73 -52.62
C ARG A 103 -51.70 -47.50 -53.94
N GLU A 104 -51.62 -48.49 -54.82
CA GLU A 104 -52.28 -48.48 -56.11
C GLU A 104 -53.27 -49.63 -56.15
N TRP A 105 -54.49 -49.37 -56.63
CA TRP A 105 -55.49 -50.41 -56.79
C TRP A 105 -55.23 -51.17 -58.08
N VAL A 106 -54.92 -52.45 -57.97
CA VAL A 106 -54.70 -53.33 -59.12
C VAL A 106 -55.96 -54.17 -59.35
N PRO A 107 -56.66 -54.00 -60.49
CA PRO A 107 -57.87 -54.77 -60.79
C PRO A 107 -57.61 -56.28 -60.72
N GLY A 108 -58.40 -56.99 -59.91
CA GLY A 108 -58.27 -58.44 -59.70
C GLY A 108 -57.34 -58.86 -58.55
N TRP A 109 -56.54 -57.94 -57.98
CA TRP A 109 -55.61 -58.23 -56.87
C TRP A 109 -55.88 -57.38 -55.62
N GLY A 110 -56.42 -56.18 -55.78
CA GLY A 110 -56.72 -55.25 -54.69
C GLY A 110 -55.63 -54.20 -54.49
N TRP A 111 -55.56 -53.62 -53.28
CA TRP A 111 -54.58 -52.58 -52.96
C TRP A 111 -53.16 -53.13 -52.86
N GLU A 112 -52.29 -52.74 -53.78
CA GLU A 112 -50.87 -53.08 -53.76
C GLU A 112 -50.03 -51.91 -53.23
N HIS A 113 -49.06 -52.19 -52.36
CA HIS A 113 -48.11 -51.19 -51.87
C HIS A 113 -46.93 -51.07 -52.85
N ARG A 114 -46.70 -49.87 -53.36
CA ARG A 114 -45.56 -49.56 -54.24
C ARG A 114 -44.73 -48.41 -53.70
N SER A 115 -43.53 -48.27 -54.23
CA SER A 115 -42.63 -47.18 -53.89
C SER A 115 -42.00 -46.60 -55.14
N ARG A 116 -41.83 -45.27 -55.16
CA ARG A 116 -41.11 -44.54 -56.21
C ARG A 116 -40.13 -43.55 -55.59
N ARG A 117 -39.03 -43.29 -56.27
CA ARG A 117 -38.07 -42.24 -55.87
C ARG A 117 -38.43 -40.94 -56.56
N VAL A 118 -38.58 -39.88 -55.79
CA VAL A 118 -38.90 -38.52 -56.26
C VAL A 118 -37.77 -37.59 -55.82
N CYS A 119 -37.22 -36.82 -56.76
CA CYS A 119 -36.17 -35.83 -56.52
C CYS A 119 -36.72 -34.42 -56.79
N ARG A 120 -36.33 -33.45 -55.96
CA ARG A 120 -36.72 -32.04 -56.05
C ARG A 120 -35.62 -31.11 -55.54
#